data_AF-H6N518-F1
#
_entry.id   AF-H6N518-F1
#
_cell.length_a   1.000
_cell.length_b   1.000
_cell.length_c   1.000
_cell.angle_alpha   90.00
_cell.angle_beta   90.00
_cell.angle_gamma   90.00
#
_symmetry.space_group_name_H-M   'P 1'
#
loop_
_entity.id
_entity.type
_entity.pdbx_description
1 polymer ?
#
loop_
_entity_poly.entity_id
_entity_poly.type
_entity_poly.pdbx_seq_one_letter_code
_entity_poly.pdbx_strand_id
1 'polypeptide(L)'
;MLLVFETLTPTQRAVFVLREVFAFTYPEIAAAVGKSETAIRQINHRARARVRAQRGAAILPSRQADQVAGRFAESAISGDVQGLMDVLAPDVVYIADGGGRTSAVRQPVRGSANVARLFLGLLAKGSTMGRLEVCSGEFNGMPAIVAVLDGTLDHINSIEVRDHKITAIYCVRNPDKLTHSSIETLGRPTEPS
;
A
#
# COMPACT_ATOMS: atom_id res chain seq x y z
N MET A 1 -0.92 -10.25 7.95
CA MET A 1 -2.39 -10.26 8.05
C MET A 1 -3.04 -10.46 6.66
N LEU A 2 -3.15 -11.71 6.19
CA LEU A 2 -3.66 -12.04 4.83
C LEU A 2 -5.08 -12.61 4.79
N LEU A 3 -5.51 -13.29 5.86
CA LEU A 3 -6.79 -14.02 5.86
C LEU A 3 -8.04 -13.11 5.79
N VAL A 4 -7.92 -11.85 6.20
CA VAL A 4 -9.06 -10.92 6.35
C VAL A 4 -9.53 -10.32 5.03
N PHE A 5 -8.60 -10.07 4.11
CA PHE A 5 -8.93 -9.48 2.80
C PHE A 5 -9.18 -10.54 1.72
N GLU A 6 -8.74 -11.78 1.94
CA GLU A 6 -8.99 -12.93 1.06
C GLU A 6 -10.47 -13.25 0.93
N THR A 7 -11.25 -13.01 1.98
CA THR A 7 -12.69 -13.25 1.95
C THR A 7 -13.51 -12.10 1.39
N LEU A 8 -12.89 -10.95 1.15
CA LEU A 8 -13.56 -9.82 0.52
C LEU A 8 -13.47 -9.93 -0.99
N THR A 9 -14.59 -9.61 -1.66
CA THR A 9 -14.56 -9.36 -3.10
C THR A 9 -13.62 -8.16 -3.40
N PRO A 10 -13.07 -8.05 -4.61
CA PRO A 10 -12.21 -6.92 -4.97
C PRO A 10 -12.84 -5.55 -4.65
N THR A 11 -14.14 -5.39 -4.91
CA THR A 11 -14.88 -4.16 -4.57
C THR A 11 -15.01 -3.96 -3.06
N GLN A 12 -15.33 -5.00 -2.29
CA GLN A 12 -15.41 -4.91 -0.83
C GLN A 12 -14.06 -4.51 -0.22
N ARG A 13 -12.97 -5.08 -0.74
CA ARG A 13 -11.62 -4.76 -0.29
C ARG A 13 -11.26 -3.31 -0.58
N ALA A 14 -11.50 -2.85 -1.81
CA ALA A 14 -11.26 -1.46 -2.18
C ALA A 14 -12.06 -0.48 -1.29
N VAL A 15 -13.36 -0.74 -1.09
CA VAL A 15 -14.21 0.11 -0.24
C VAL A 15 -13.76 0.10 1.22
N PHE A 16 -13.45 -1.08 1.77
CA PHE A 16 -12.99 -1.21 3.15
C PHE A 16 -11.66 -0.49 3.35
N VAL A 17 -10.68 -0.68 2.46
CA VAL A 17 -9.36 -0.06 2.59
C VAL A 17 -9.48 1.46 2.45
N LEU A 18 -10.21 1.96 1.44
CA LEU A 18 -10.45 3.39 1.27
C LEU A 18 -11.11 4.01 2.51
N ARG A 19 -12.07 3.31 3.13
CA ARG A 19 -12.80 3.83 4.28
C ARG A 19 -12.07 3.69 5.61
N GLU A 20 -11.47 2.54 5.88
CA GLU A 20 -10.97 2.14 7.20
C GLU A 20 -9.48 2.41 7.37
N VAL A 21 -8.71 2.35 6.29
CA VAL A 21 -7.26 2.63 6.30
C VAL A 21 -7.01 4.07 5.86
N PHE A 22 -7.68 4.47 4.77
CA PHE A 22 -7.51 5.80 4.20
C PHE A 22 -8.60 6.79 4.63
N ALA A 23 -9.53 6.45 5.52
CA ALA A 23 -10.50 7.41 6.06
C ALA A 23 -11.30 8.23 5.02
N PHE A 24 -11.39 7.81 3.76
CA PHE A 24 -12.15 8.51 2.72
C PHE A 24 -13.63 8.56 3.12
N THR A 25 -14.30 9.64 2.77
CA THR A 25 -15.74 9.79 2.98
C THR A 25 -16.53 8.89 2.02
N TYR A 26 -17.73 8.48 2.42
CA TYR A 26 -18.59 7.69 1.53
C TYR A 26 -18.87 8.36 0.16
N PRO A 27 -19.07 9.69 0.07
CA PRO A 27 -19.15 10.41 -1.21
C PRO A 27 -17.90 10.24 -2.09
N GLU A 28 -16.70 10.39 -1.53
CA GLU A 28 -15.46 10.28 -2.31
C GLU A 28 -15.25 8.86 -2.85
N ILE A 29 -15.56 7.85 -2.03
CA ILE A 29 -15.47 6.44 -2.44
C ILE A 29 -16.54 6.12 -3.50
N ALA A 30 -17.75 6.67 -3.35
CA ALA A 30 -18.84 6.52 -4.32
C ALA A 30 -18.43 7.05 -5.70
N ALA A 31 -17.82 8.24 -5.73
CA ALA A 31 -17.27 8.82 -6.95
C ALA A 31 -16.13 7.97 -7.55
N ALA A 32 -15.20 7.48 -6.72
CA ALA A 32 -14.06 6.70 -7.19
C ALA A 32 -14.42 5.29 -7.70
N VAL A 33 -15.45 4.67 -7.14
CA VAL A 33 -15.87 3.27 -7.46
C VAL A 33 -17.06 3.23 -8.43
N GLY A 34 -17.66 4.39 -8.76
CA GLY A 34 -18.80 4.48 -9.68
C GLY A 34 -20.07 3.84 -9.12
N LYS A 35 -20.36 4.06 -7.83
CA LYS A 35 -21.55 3.52 -7.14
C LYS A 35 -22.20 4.60 -6.28
N SER A 36 -23.46 4.41 -5.90
CA SER A 36 -24.11 5.32 -4.95
C SER A 36 -23.47 5.24 -3.56
N GLU A 37 -23.52 6.33 -2.79
CA GLU A 37 -23.06 6.34 -1.40
C GLU A 37 -23.74 5.27 -0.54
N THR A 38 -25.03 5.03 -0.77
CA THR A 38 -25.80 3.98 -0.10
C THR A 38 -25.21 2.59 -0.38
N ALA A 39 -24.83 2.31 -1.63
CA ALA A 39 -24.18 1.06 -1.99
C ALA A 39 -22.79 0.95 -1.32
N ILE A 40 -22.00 2.02 -1.30
CA ILE A 40 -20.70 2.02 -0.62
C ILE A 40 -20.85 1.75 0.89
N ARG A 41 -21.80 2.39 1.56
CA ARG A 41 -22.07 2.15 3.00
C ARG A 41 -22.41 0.69 3.26
N GLN A 42 -23.27 0.09 2.44
CA GLN A 42 -23.61 -1.33 2.55
C GLN A 42 -22.41 -2.24 2.29
N ILE A 43 -21.61 -1.94 1.27
CA ILE A 43 -20.39 -2.69 0.94
C ILE A 43 -19.39 -2.62 2.10
N ASN A 44 -19.15 -1.42 2.66
CA ASN A 44 -18.24 -1.22 3.79
C ASN A 44 -18.73 -1.99 5.03
N HIS A 45 -20.03 -1.92 5.33
CA HIS A 45 -20.63 -2.66 6.44
C HIS A 45 -20.40 -4.17 6.30
N ARG A 46 -20.69 -4.75 5.12
CA ARG A 46 -20.46 -6.17 4.84
C ARG A 46 -18.98 -6.54 4.94
N ALA A 47 -18.10 -5.70 4.41
CA ALA A 47 -16.66 -5.90 4.50
C ALA A 47 -16.18 -5.91 5.96
N ARG A 48 -16.60 -4.93 6.77
CA ARG A 48 -16.32 -4.87 8.22
C ARG A 48 -16.79 -6.11 8.96
N ALA A 49 -18.00 -6.58 8.70
CA ALA A 49 -18.55 -7.78 9.34
C ALA A 49 -17.70 -9.01 9.02
N ARG A 50 -17.29 -9.16 7.75
CA ARG A 50 -16.48 -10.28 7.28
C ARG A 50 -15.05 -10.24 7.84
N VAL A 51 -14.46 -9.05 7.88
CA VAL A 51 -13.17 -8.80 8.55
C VAL A 51 -13.23 -9.13 10.04
N ARG A 52 -14.28 -8.70 10.75
CA ARG A 52 -14.45 -8.97 12.19
C ARG A 52 -14.63 -10.47 12.47
N ALA A 53 -15.40 -11.17 11.66
CA ALA A 53 -15.57 -12.62 11.77
C ALA A 53 -14.24 -13.37 11.56
N GLN A 54 -13.42 -12.89 10.62
CA GLN A 54 -12.11 -13.48 10.34
C GLN A 54 -11.07 -13.20 11.43
N ARG A 55 -11.11 -12.01 12.06
CA ARG A 55 -10.19 -11.67 13.16
C ARG A 55 -10.34 -12.60 14.38
N GLY A 56 -11.49 -13.27 14.53
CA GLY A 56 -11.69 -14.32 15.53
C GLY A 56 -11.00 -15.66 15.20
N ALA A 57 -10.53 -15.85 13.97
CA ALA A 57 -9.92 -17.07 13.46
C ALA A 57 -8.62 -16.77 12.69
N ALA A 58 -7.48 -16.76 13.41
CA ALA A 58 -6.10 -16.90 12.92
C ALA A 58 -5.38 -15.71 12.22
N ILE A 59 -4.04 -15.53 12.17
CA ILE A 59 -2.78 -16.00 12.83
C ILE A 59 -1.62 -15.17 12.17
N LEU A 60 -0.45 -15.12 12.81
CA LEU A 60 0.88 -14.51 12.52
C LEU A 60 1.31 -14.02 11.10
N PRO A 61 2.34 -13.13 11.02
CA PRO A 61 3.03 -12.76 9.78
C PRO A 61 3.57 -13.97 9.00
N SER A 62 3.48 -13.93 7.67
CA SER A 62 4.02 -14.97 6.80
C SER A 62 5.40 -14.53 6.31
N ARG A 63 6.47 -15.25 6.70
CA ARG A 63 7.86 -15.06 6.21
C ARG A 63 7.95 -14.91 4.68
N GLN A 64 7.01 -15.51 3.95
CA GLN A 64 6.96 -15.45 2.50
C GLN A 64 6.52 -14.08 1.97
N ALA A 65 5.59 -13.41 2.66
CA ALA A 65 5.17 -12.06 2.28
C ALA A 65 6.33 -11.06 2.42
N ASP A 66 7.14 -11.21 3.48
CA ASP A 66 8.33 -10.38 3.71
C ASP A 66 9.38 -10.58 2.61
N GLN A 67 9.59 -11.81 2.14
CA GLN A 67 10.52 -12.10 1.05
C GLN A 67 10.08 -11.45 -0.28
N VAL A 68 8.79 -11.52 -0.62
CA VAL A 68 8.26 -10.90 -1.84
C VAL A 68 8.34 -9.37 -1.75
N ALA A 69 8.00 -8.80 -0.58
CA ALA A 69 8.14 -7.37 -0.31
C ALA A 69 9.60 -6.91 -0.42
N GLY A 70 10.56 -7.68 0.11
CA GLY A 70 11.99 -7.39 0.00
C GLY A 70 12.48 -7.37 -1.45
N ARG A 71 12.14 -8.40 -2.24
CA ARG A 71 12.48 -8.44 -3.68
C ARG A 71 11.89 -7.26 -4.45
N PHE A 72 10.67 -6.87 -4.14
CA PHE A 72 10.05 -5.69 -4.71
C PHE A 72 10.80 -4.41 -4.34
N ALA A 73 11.20 -4.24 -3.07
CA ALA A 73 11.99 -3.10 -2.62
C ALA A 73 13.33 -3.00 -3.37
N GLU A 74 14.07 -4.12 -3.44
CA GLU A 74 15.34 -4.21 -4.15
C GLU A 74 15.19 -3.87 -5.65
N SER A 75 14.16 -4.45 -6.29
CA SER A 75 13.89 -4.20 -7.71
C SER A 75 13.48 -2.75 -7.97
N ALA A 76 12.69 -2.16 -7.07
CA ALA A 76 12.35 -0.75 -7.13
C ALA A 76 13.63 0.08 -7.03
N ILE A 77 14.39 -0.02 -5.93
CA ILE A 77 15.57 0.82 -5.68
C ILE A 77 16.61 0.74 -6.82
N SER A 78 16.84 -0.46 -7.36
CA SER A 78 17.79 -0.68 -8.45
C SER A 78 17.28 -0.29 -9.84
N GLY A 79 15.98 -0.01 -9.98
CA GLY A 79 15.35 0.23 -11.27
C GLY A 79 15.19 -1.02 -12.13
N ASP A 80 15.28 -2.22 -11.54
CA ASP A 80 15.07 -3.49 -12.23
C ASP A 80 13.60 -3.70 -12.58
N VAL A 81 13.26 -3.35 -13.81
CA VAL A 81 11.90 -3.49 -14.35
C VAL A 81 11.47 -4.95 -14.39
N GLN A 82 12.37 -5.87 -14.72
CA GLN A 82 12.01 -7.27 -14.84
C GLN A 82 11.75 -7.87 -13.46
N GLY A 83 12.59 -7.57 -12.47
CA GLY A 83 12.38 -7.94 -11.07
C GLY A 83 11.05 -7.43 -10.52
N LEU A 84 10.66 -6.20 -10.85
CA LEU A 84 9.32 -5.66 -10.52
C LEU A 84 8.20 -6.48 -11.18
N MET A 85 8.31 -6.76 -12.47
CA MET A 85 7.29 -7.55 -13.20
C MET A 85 7.18 -8.98 -12.68
N ASP A 86 8.27 -9.57 -12.20
CA ASP A 86 8.32 -10.93 -11.66
C ASP A 86 7.64 -11.07 -10.30
N VAL A 87 7.49 -9.98 -9.53
CA VAL A 87 6.80 -10.01 -8.23
C VAL A 87 5.39 -9.43 -8.30
N LEU A 88 5.06 -8.62 -9.31
CA LEU A 88 3.73 -8.03 -9.46
C LEU A 88 2.72 -9.02 -10.06
N ALA A 89 1.50 -9.03 -9.52
CA ALA A 89 0.37 -9.72 -10.16
C ALA A 89 -0.07 -8.97 -11.44
N PRO A 90 -0.60 -9.65 -12.47
CA PRO A 90 -1.06 -9.01 -13.70
C PRO A 90 -2.13 -7.93 -13.46
N ASP A 91 -2.98 -8.11 -12.45
CA ASP A 91 -4.09 -7.24 -12.07
C ASP A 91 -3.78 -6.39 -10.83
N VAL A 92 -2.51 -6.28 -10.44
CA VAL A 92 -2.07 -5.49 -9.28
C VAL A 92 -2.64 -4.07 -9.31
N VAL A 93 -3.02 -3.57 -8.13
CA VAL A 93 -3.50 -2.21 -7.97
C VAL A 93 -2.59 -1.41 -7.04
N TYR A 94 -2.23 -0.21 -7.46
CA TYR A 94 -1.59 0.79 -6.61
C TYR A 94 -2.60 1.90 -6.28
N ILE A 95 -2.75 2.19 -4.99
CA ILE A 95 -3.62 3.23 -4.47
C ILE A 95 -2.76 4.15 -3.61
N ALA A 96 -2.80 5.45 -3.88
CA ALA A 96 -2.09 6.45 -3.08
C ALA A 96 -3.06 7.42 -2.42
N ASP A 97 -2.75 7.80 -1.20
CA ASP A 97 -3.39 8.89 -0.48
C ASP A 97 -2.36 9.95 -0.07
N GLY A 98 -2.43 11.11 -0.70
CA GLY A 98 -1.63 12.30 -0.37
C GLY A 98 -2.38 13.34 0.47
N GLY A 99 -3.56 13.04 0.99
CA GLY A 99 -4.32 13.97 1.82
C GLY A 99 -4.82 15.22 1.09
N GLY A 100 -4.90 15.18 -0.24
CA GLY A 100 -5.28 16.34 -1.07
C GLY A 100 -4.26 17.48 -1.11
N ARG A 101 -3.10 17.35 -0.44
CA ARG A 101 -2.06 18.39 -0.31
C ARG A 101 -0.74 18.03 -1.02
N THR A 102 -0.45 16.74 -1.21
CA THR A 102 0.70 16.27 -2.00
C THR A 102 0.25 15.61 -3.31
N SER A 103 1.11 15.66 -4.33
CA SER A 103 0.93 15.00 -5.64
C SER A 103 0.84 13.47 -5.48
N ALA A 104 -0.31 12.96 -5.06
CA ALA A 104 -0.65 11.55 -5.07
C ALA A 104 -1.51 11.24 -6.30
N VAL A 105 -1.45 9.99 -6.78
CA VAL A 105 -2.25 9.55 -7.92
C VAL A 105 -3.72 9.62 -7.52
N ARG A 106 -4.49 10.52 -8.16
CA ARG A 106 -5.93 10.74 -7.86
C ARG A 106 -6.83 9.57 -8.26
N GLN A 107 -6.30 8.59 -8.98
CA GLN A 107 -7.00 7.41 -9.48
C GLN A 107 -6.14 6.16 -9.24
N PRO A 108 -6.72 5.00 -8.89
CA PRO A 108 -5.96 3.76 -8.75
C PRO A 108 -5.21 3.40 -10.02
N VAL A 109 -3.91 3.11 -9.92
CA VAL A 109 -3.12 2.57 -11.04
C VAL A 109 -3.29 1.06 -11.06
N ARG A 110 -3.65 0.50 -12.22
CA ARG A 110 -3.91 -0.93 -12.36
C ARG A 110 -2.98 -1.55 -13.38
N GLY A 111 -2.59 -2.80 -13.13
CA GLY A 111 -1.79 -3.62 -14.02
C GLY A 111 -0.30 -3.49 -13.74
N SER A 112 0.41 -4.62 -13.81
CA SER A 112 1.84 -4.73 -13.46
C SER A 112 2.71 -3.74 -14.22
N ALA A 113 2.53 -3.62 -15.54
CA ALA A 113 3.30 -2.69 -16.36
C ALA A 113 3.09 -1.21 -16.01
N ASN A 114 1.88 -0.83 -15.57
CA ASN A 114 1.60 0.55 -15.17
C ASN A 114 2.17 0.85 -13.78
N VAL A 115 2.06 -0.12 -12.86
CA VAL A 115 2.63 0.00 -11.51
C VAL A 115 4.16 0.01 -11.57
N ALA A 116 4.80 -0.84 -12.36
CA ALA A 116 6.25 -0.83 -12.54
C ALA A 116 6.74 0.53 -13.08
N ARG A 117 6.10 1.06 -14.14
CA ARG A 117 6.42 2.39 -14.69
C ARG A 117 6.24 3.52 -13.68
N LEU A 118 5.21 3.44 -12.83
CA LEU A 118 5.00 4.41 -11.76
C LEU A 118 6.19 4.43 -10.80
N PHE A 119 6.63 3.27 -10.32
CA PHE A 119 7.75 3.19 -9.37
C PHE A 119 9.04 3.74 -9.98
N LEU A 120 9.36 3.38 -11.23
CA LEU A 120 10.53 3.91 -11.93
C LEU A 120 10.49 5.44 -12.04
N GLY A 121 9.32 6.01 -12.37
CA GLY A 121 9.14 7.46 -12.43
C GLY A 121 9.27 8.14 -11.06
N LEU A 122 8.80 7.50 -10.00
CA LEU A 122 8.90 8.02 -8.64
C LEU A 122 10.35 7.99 -8.12
N LEU A 123 11.11 6.95 -8.43
CA LEU A 123 12.53 6.85 -8.06
C LEU A 123 13.38 7.90 -8.76
N ALA A 124 13.23 8.03 -10.09
CA ALA A 124 13.93 9.04 -10.87
C ALA A 124 13.63 10.47 -10.37
N LYS A 125 12.39 10.72 -9.93
CA LYS A 125 12.01 11.98 -9.31
C LYS A 125 12.61 12.12 -7.90
N GLY A 126 12.54 11.09 -7.07
CA GLY A 126 13.06 11.08 -5.70
C GLY A 126 14.56 11.36 -5.64
N SER A 127 15.36 10.77 -6.55
CA SER A 127 16.81 11.02 -6.63
C SER A 127 17.17 12.48 -6.95
N THR A 128 16.23 13.27 -7.46
CA THR A 128 16.43 14.71 -7.72
C THR A 128 15.92 15.60 -6.59
N MET A 129 15.19 15.04 -5.61
CA MET A 129 14.56 15.80 -4.53
C MET A 129 15.36 15.82 -3.23
N GLY A 130 16.28 14.87 -3.01
CA GLY A 130 17.08 14.77 -1.80
C GLY A 130 17.64 13.36 -1.57
N ARG A 131 18.14 13.10 -0.36
CA ARG A 131 18.60 11.76 0.05
C ARG A 131 17.39 10.91 0.40
N LEU A 132 17.03 10.01 -0.52
CA LEU A 132 15.97 9.02 -0.32
C LEU A 132 16.54 7.76 0.31
N GLU A 133 16.04 7.42 1.49
CA GLU A 133 16.30 6.17 2.19
C GLU A 133 15.05 5.30 2.19
N VAL A 134 15.25 4.00 2.05
CA VAL A 134 14.15 3.03 1.98
C VAL A 134 14.45 1.90 2.95
N CYS A 135 13.50 1.60 3.84
CA CYS A 135 13.58 0.47 4.76
C CYS A 135 12.33 -0.41 4.69
N SER A 136 12.53 -1.69 4.98
CA SER A 136 11.42 -2.63 5.18
C SER A 136 10.93 -2.54 6.62
N GLY A 137 9.62 -2.64 6.79
CA GLY A 137 8.94 -2.51 8.07
C GLY A 137 7.59 -3.19 8.07
N GLU A 138 6.82 -2.94 9.13
CA GLU A 138 5.42 -3.33 9.21
C GLU A 138 4.56 -2.08 9.43
N PHE A 139 3.47 -1.94 8.69
CA PHE A 139 2.47 -0.90 8.92
C PHE A 139 1.08 -1.52 8.96
N ASN A 140 0.38 -1.34 10.07
CA ASN A 140 -0.96 -1.90 10.32
C ASN A 140 -1.05 -3.43 10.08
N GLY A 141 -0.03 -4.21 10.45
CA GLY A 141 -0.05 -5.67 10.29
C GLY A 141 0.29 -6.19 8.89
N MET A 142 0.80 -5.31 8.01
CA MET A 142 1.22 -5.63 6.65
C MET A 142 2.71 -5.32 6.45
N PRO A 143 3.44 -6.13 5.65
CA PRO A 143 4.76 -5.75 5.17
C PRO A 143 4.67 -4.38 4.51
N ALA A 144 5.61 -3.51 4.86
CA ALA A 144 5.63 -2.15 4.39
C ALA A 144 7.03 -1.76 3.94
N ILE A 145 7.07 -0.90 2.93
CA ILE A 145 8.27 -0.19 2.53
C ILE A 145 8.10 1.26 2.96
N VAL A 146 9.01 1.72 3.79
CA VAL A 146 9.02 3.06 4.36
C VAL A 146 10.07 3.87 3.63
N ALA A 147 9.65 5.00 3.07
CA ALA A 147 10.51 5.94 2.38
C ALA A 147 10.73 7.18 3.26
N VAL A 148 12.00 7.49 3.49
CA VAL A 148 12.45 8.65 4.27
C VAL A 148 13.23 9.56 3.34
N LEU A 149 12.82 10.82 3.23
CA LEU A 149 13.49 11.84 2.43
C LEU A 149 14.12 12.86 3.38
N ASP A 150 15.45 13.01 3.31
CA ASP A 150 16.22 13.92 4.15
C ASP A 150 15.89 13.80 5.66
N GLY A 151 15.79 12.55 6.13
CA GLY A 151 15.48 12.21 7.52
C GLY A 151 14.00 12.37 7.92
N THR A 152 13.13 12.77 7.00
CA THR A 152 11.68 12.92 7.24
C THR A 152 10.91 11.81 6.55
N LEU A 153 9.93 11.22 7.24
CA LEU A 153 9.04 10.23 6.65
C LEU A 153 8.28 10.84 5.47
N ASP A 154 8.60 10.40 4.25
CA ASP A 154 7.95 10.87 3.03
C ASP A 154 6.67 10.06 2.75
N HIS A 155 6.78 8.73 2.77
CA HIS A 155 5.64 7.85 2.53
C HIS A 155 5.84 6.42 3.02
N ILE A 156 4.72 5.71 3.16
CA ILE A 156 4.69 4.27 3.49
C ILE A 156 3.92 3.54 2.40
N ASN A 157 4.51 2.49 1.82
CA ASN A 157 3.85 1.56 0.92
C ASN A 157 3.57 0.24 1.64
N SER A 158 2.32 -0.04 2.00
CA SER A 158 1.94 -1.38 2.49
C SER A 158 1.69 -2.33 1.33
N ILE A 159 2.17 -3.57 1.44
CA ILE A 159 2.19 -4.56 0.36
C ILE A 159 1.26 -5.72 0.69
N GLU A 160 0.28 -5.96 -0.18
CA GLU A 160 -0.56 -7.17 -0.16
C GLU A 160 0.05 -8.23 -1.08
N VAL A 161 0.42 -9.39 -0.53
CA VAL A 161 0.99 -10.52 -1.27
C VAL A 161 0.03 -11.71 -1.25
N ARG A 162 -0.33 -12.26 -2.41
CA ARG A 162 -1.08 -13.51 -2.54
C ARG A 162 -0.40 -14.41 -3.56
N ASP A 163 -0.34 -15.71 -3.28
CA ASP A 163 0.26 -16.70 -4.19
C ASP A 163 1.64 -16.25 -4.71
N HIS A 164 2.41 -15.62 -3.82
CA HIS A 164 3.78 -15.15 -4.06
C HIS A 164 3.88 -13.96 -5.04
N LYS A 165 2.75 -13.30 -5.30
CA LYS A 165 2.63 -12.10 -6.13
C LYS A 165 2.04 -10.94 -5.34
N ILE A 166 2.48 -9.73 -5.64
CA ILE A 166 1.91 -8.51 -5.08
C ILE A 166 0.62 -8.20 -5.81
N THR A 167 -0.50 -8.22 -5.09
CA THR A 167 -1.83 -7.94 -5.65
C THR A 167 -2.30 -6.52 -5.38
N ALA A 168 -1.75 -5.87 -4.34
CA ALA A 168 -2.04 -4.47 -4.07
C ALA A 168 -0.88 -3.78 -3.36
N ILE A 169 -0.72 -2.49 -3.64
CA ILE A 169 0.19 -1.59 -2.95
C ILE A 169 -0.60 -0.37 -2.49
N TYR A 170 -0.50 -0.06 -1.20
CA TYR A 170 -1.22 1.01 -0.54
C TYR A 170 -0.23 2.07 -0.05
N CYS A 171 -0.16 3.20 -0.75
CA CYS A 171 0.74 4.30 -0.44
C CYS A 171 0.05 5.35 0.44
N VAL A 172 0.63 5.64 1.59
CA VAL A 172 0.23 6.74 2.48
C VAL A 172 1.31 7.82 2.42
N ARG A 173 0.93 8.99 1.89
CA ARG A 173 1.73 10.24 1.84
C ARG A 173 1.11 11.39 2.62
N ASN A 174 -0.08 11.18 3.18
CA ASN A 174 -0.79 12.21 3.93
C ASN A 174 -0.11 12.42 5.30
N PRO A 175 0.50 13.60 5.56
CA PRO A 175 1.18 13.86 6.83
C PRO A 175 0.26 13.72 8.04
N ASP A 176 -1.04 14.05 7.92
CA ASP A 176 -2.03 13.90 9.00
C ASP A 176 -2.25 12.43 9.40
N LYS A 177 -1.85 11.48 8.55
CA LYS A 177 -1.90 10.02 8.82
C LYS A 177 -0.56 9.44 9.22
N LEU A 178 0.53 10.15 8.92
CA LEU A 178 1.89 9.75 9.24
C LEU A 178 2.33 10.27 10.62
N THR A 179 1.68 11.30 11.16
CA THR A 179 1.96 11.87 12.50
C THR A 179 1.90 10.89 13.66
N HIS A 180 1.16 9.79 13.55
CA HIS A 180 1.11 8.73 14.56
C HIS A 180 2.11 7.59 14.32
N SER A 181 2.94 7.68 13.29
CA SER A 181 3.85 6.62 12.87
C SER A 181 5.29 7.11 12.99
N SER A 182 5.98 6.72 14.05
CA SER A 182 7.39 7.07 14.26
C SER A 182 8.30 6.17 13.43
N ILE A 183 9.39 6.72 12.87
CA ILE A 183 10.41 5.94 12.14
C ILE A 183 10.96 4.78 13.01
N GLU A 184 11.07 4.99 14.33
CA GLU A 184 11.48 3.95 15.28
C GLU A 184 10.51 2.77 15.39
N THR A 185 9.21 3.00 15.21
CA THR A 185 8.18 1.95 15.28
C THR A 185 8.08 1.16 13.97
N LEU A 186 8.56 1.72 12.86
CA LEU A 186 8.43 1.14 11.51
C LEU A 186 9.71 0.48 11.01
N GLY A 187 10.79 0.50 11.78
CA GLY A 187 12.11 -0.03 11.40
C GLY A 187 13.04 1.06 10.88
N ARG A 188 14.29 1.10 11.36
CA ARG A 188 15.29 2.08 10.93
C ARG A 188 15.86 1.73 9.54
N PRO A 189 16.08 2.73 8.67
CA PRO A 189 16.99 2.55 7.54
C PRO A 189 18.38 2.22 8.07
N THR A 190 19.01 1.19 7.50
CA THR A 190 20.40 0.83 7.79
C THR A 190 21.30 1.94 7.27
N GLU A 191 22.05 2.59 8.16
CA GLU A 191 23.06 3.58 7.76
C GLU A 191 24.07 2.93 6.80
N PRO A 192 24.41 3.58 5.66
CA PRO A 192 25.50 3.11 4.82
C PRO A 192 26.81 3.28 5.59
N SER A 193 27.52 2.16 5.78
CA SER A 193 28.88 2.12 6.34
C SER A 193 29.90 2.77 5.40
#